data_AF-C6XDP4-F1
#
_entry.id   AF-C6XDP4-F1
#
_cell.length_a   1.000
_cell.length_b   1.000
_cell.length_c   1.000
_cell.angle_alpha   90.00
_cell.angle_beta   90.00
_cell.angle_gamma   90.00
#
_symmetry.space_group_name_H-M   'P 1'
#
loop_
_entity.id
_entity.type
_entity.pdbx_description
1 polymer ?
#
loop_
_entity_poly.entity_id
_entity_poly.type
_entity_poly.pdbx_seq_one_letter_code
_entity_poly.pdbx_strand_id
1 'polypeptide(L)' 'MPSLYKSRDERVQDVMLAYLNVEESKRFSLTHGNRYLPFSDLEKEMMLEDKAWAMARLVIDKIMRLPPPIRASDYPAPSI' A
#
# COMPACT_ATOMS: atom_id res chain seq x y z
N MET A 1 -11.98 -8.74 12.55
CA MET A 1 -10.88 -9.28 11.73
C MET A 1 -9.60 -8.57 12.10
N PRO A 2 -8.51 -9.29 12.40
CA PRO A 2 -7.23 -8.67 12.68
C PRO A 2 -6.74 -7.94 11.41
N SER A 3 -6.22 -6.73 11.58
CA SER A 3 -5.59 -5.94 10.52
C SER A 3 -4.14 -5.70 10.88
N LEU A 4 -3.29 -5.58 9.86
CA LEU A 4 -1.92 -5.12 10.05
C LEU A 4 -1.80 -3.63 10.39
N TYR A 5 -2.90 -2.87 10.27
CA TYR A 5 -2.94 -1.45 10.56
C TYR A 5 -3.48 -1.20 11.97
N LYS A 6 -2.80 -0.33 12.72
CA LYS A 6 -3.24 0.08 14.06
C LYS A 6 -4.40 1.07 13.98
N SER A 7 -4.43 1.90 12.94
CA SER A 7 -5.46 2.89 12.69
C SER A 7 -5.87 2.92 11.22
N ARG A 8 -7.02 3.53 10.94
CA ARG A 8 -7.47 3.75 9.56
C ARG A 8 -6.51 4.67 8.80
N ASP A 9 -5.96 5.67 9.47
CA ASP A 9 -5.11 6.70 8.86
C ASP A 9 -3.80 6.09 8.33
N GLU A 10 -3.22 5.15 9.07
CA GLU A 10 -2.04 4.40 8.64
C GLU A 10 -2.32 3.65 7.32
N ARG A 11 -3.51 3.05 7.20
CA ARG A 11 -3.93 2.37 5.96
C ARG A 11 -4.13 3.35 4.82
N VAL A 12 -4.70 4.53 5.09
CA VAL A 12 -4.90 5.56 4.08
C VAL A 12 -3.56 6.07 3.55
N GLN A 13 -2.56 6.23 4.41
CA GLN A 13 -1.22 6.63 4.03
C GLN A 13 -0.58 5.62 3.06
N ASP A 14 -0.64 4.33 3.36
CA ASP A 14 -0.12 3.29 2.47
C ASP A 14 -0.87 3.25 1.12
N VAL A 15 -2.19 3.48 1.12
CA VAL A 15 -2.95 3.61 -0.14
C VAL A 15 -2.44 4.80 -0.95
N MET A 16 -2.21 5.95 -0.32
CA MET A 16 -1.67 7.13 -1.03
C MET A 16 -0.29 6.84 -1.63
N LEU A 17 0.60 6.19 -0.88
CA LEU A 17 1.94 5.80 -1.37
C LEU A 17 1.88 4.79 -2.52
N ALA A 18 1.02 3.78 -2.41
CA ALA A 18 0.86 2.73 -3.43
C ALA A 18 0.39 3.30 -4.79
N TYR A 19 -0.43 4.35 -4.78
CA TYR A 19 -0.93 5.01 -6.00
C TYR A 19 -0.09 6.20 -6.46
N LEU A 20 1.01 6.52 -5.77
CA LEU A 20 1.89 7.63 -6.13
C LEU A 20 2.58 7.39 -7.49
N ASN A 21 2.61 8.41 -8.35
CA ASN A 21 3.46 8.41 -9.54
C ASN A 21 4.82 9.01 -9.21
N VAL A 22 5.82 8.16 -8.93
CA VAL A 22 7.16 8.61 -8.51
C VAL A 22 7.85 9.44 -9.59
N GLU A 23 7.65 9.12 -10.87
CA GLU A 23 8.33 9.83 -11.96
C GLU A 23 7.86 11.27 -12.13
N GLU A 24 6.57 11.51 -11.90
CA GLU A 24 5.96 12.85 -11.99
C GLU A 24 5.96 13.60 -10.65
N SER A 25 6.46 12.96 -9.57
CA SER A 25 6.43 13.54 -8.24
C SER A 25 7.39 14.73 -8.12
N LYS A 26 6.93 15.78 -7.41
CA LYS A 26 7.67 17.02 -7.18
C LYS A 26 7.58 17.42 -5.71
N ARG A 27 8.63 18.02 -5.18
CA ARG A 27 8.67 18.63 -3.85
C ARG A 27 8.45 20.12 -3.93
N PHE A 28 7.69 20.66 -2.99
CA PHE A 28 7.58 22.10 -2.82
C PHE A 28 8.81 22.62 -2.05
N SER A 29 9.53 23.57 -2.63
CA SER A 29 10.71 24.16 -2.01
C SER A 29 10.42 25.57 -1.51
N LEU A 30 10.52 25.75 -0.18
CA LEU A 30 10.42 27.05 0.47
C LEU A 30 11.65 27.94 0.21
N THR A 31 12.81 27.32 0.02
CA THR A 31 14.10 28.03 -0.15
C THR A 31 14.34 28.48 -1.58
N HIS A 32 13.75 27.80 -2.57
CA HIS A 32 13.90 28.13 -4.00
C HIS A 32 12.74 28.99 -4.51
N GLY A 33 12.29 29.94 -3.68
CA GLY A 33 11.25 30.90 -4.06
C GLY A 33 9.86 30.28 -4.23
N ASN A 34 9.47 29.35 -3.36
CA ASN A 34 8.15 28.72 -3.35
C ASN A 34 7.80 28.01 -4.66
N ARG A 35 8.74 27.21 -5.19
CA ARG A 35 8.58 26.49 -6.46
C ARG A 35 8.53 24.98 -6.24
N TYR A 36 7.88 24.29 -7.18
CA TYR A 36 7.95 22.84 -7.27
C TYR A 36 9.22 22.41 -7.99
N LEU A 37 10.03 21.60 -7.33
CA LEU A 37 11.26 21.02 -7.87
C LEU A 37 11.09 19.51 -8.04
N PRO A 38 11.73 18.90 -9.05
CA PRO A 38 11.79 17.46 -9.15
C PRO A 38 12.58 16.87 -7.96
N PHE A 39 12.27 15.63 -7.62
CA PHE A 39 13.12 14.83 -6.75
C PHE A 39 14.39 14.41 -7.48
N SER A 40 15.48 14.24 -6.73
CA SER A 40 16.70 13.61 -7.23
C SER A 40 16.50 12.11 -7.47
N ASP A 41 17.39 11.49 -8.25
CA ASP A 41 17.28 10.06 -8.58
C ASP A 41 17.34 9.18 -7.32
N LEU A 42 18.18 9.54 -6.34
CA LEU A 42 18.23 8.84 -5.04
C LEU A 42 16.91 8.96 -4.27
N GLU A 43 16.31 10.16 -4.23
CA GLU A 43 15.01 10.35 -3.57
C GLU A 43 13.91 9.55 -4.27
N LYS A 44 13.93 9.50 -5.61
CA LYS A 44 12.99 8.67 -6.38
C LYS A 44 13.17 7.18 -6.06
N GLU A 45 14.40 6.70 -5.93
CA GLU A 45 14.68 5.31 -5.57
C GLU A 45 14.12 4.96 -4.18
N MET A 46 14.31 5.85 -3.19
CA MET A 46 13.71 5.68 -1.86
C MET A 46 12.17 5.69 -1.92
N MET A 47 11.57 6.58 -2.71
CA MET A 47 10.12 6.62 -2.88
C MET A 47 9.57 5.36 -3.56
N LEU A 48 10.33 4.75 -4.48
CA LEU A 48 9.97 3.47 -5.09
C LEU A 48 10.00 2.34 -4.07
N GLU A 49 11.00 2.32 -3.19
CA GLU A 49 11.07 1.36 -2.09
C GLU A 49 9.87 1.51 -1.14
N ASP A 50 9.58 2.73 -0.68
CA ASP A 50 8.42 3.01 0.19
C ASP A 50 7.10 2.58 -0.47
N LYS A 51 6.95 2.87 -1.76
CA LYS A 51 5.79 2.43 -2.55
C LYS A 51 5.68 0.91 -2.59
N ALA A 52 6.78 0.20 -2.83
CA ALA A 52 6.80 -1.26 -2.87
C ALA A 52 6.39 -1.86 -1.50
N TRP A 53 6.90 -1.31 -0.40
CA TRP A 53 6.51 -1.71 0.95
C TRP A 53 5.03 -1.47 1.24
N ALA A 54 4.51 -0.30 0.88
CA ALA A 54 3.09 0.02 1.05
C ALA A 54 2.19 -0.95 0.26
N MET A 55 2.54 -1.24 -1.00
CA MET A 55 1.82 -2.21 -1.83
C MET A 55 1.83 -3.61 -1.20
N ALA A 56 2.99 -4.07 -0.73
CA ALA A 56 3.13 -5.37 -0.08
C ALA A 56 2.25 -5.46 1.18
N ARG A 57 2.30 -4.43 2.04
CA ARG A 57 1.52 -4.40 3.28
C ARG A 57 0.01 -4.42 3.02
N LEU A 58 -0.47 -3.67 2.02
CA LEU A 58 -1.88 -3.68 1.61
C LEU A 58 -2.34 -5.06 1.13
N VAL A 59 -1.51 -5.75 0.35
CA VAL A 59 -1.82 -7.11 -0.15
C VAL A 59 -1.85 -8.11 0.99
N ILE A 60 -0.86 -8.08 1.89
CA ILE A 60 -0.82 -8.98 3.04
C ILE A 60 -2.03 -8.72 3.96
N ASP A 61 -2.35 -7.46 4.27
CA ASP A 61 -3.53 -7.12 5.07
C ASP A 61 -4.83 -7.61 4.41
N LYS A 62 -4.93 -7.54 3.08
CA LYS A 62 -6.06 -8.10 2.34
C LYS A 62 -6.15 -9.62 2.50
N ILE A 63 -5.04 -10.35 2.30
CA ILE A 63 -4.99 -11.82 2.42
C ILE A 63 -5.32 -12.26 3.83
N MET A 64 -4.78 -11.61 4.86
CA MET A 64 -5.01 -11.93 6.27
C MET A 64 -6.48 -11.74 6.70
N ARG A 65 -7.25 -10.96 5.94
CA ARG A 65 -8.69 -10.74 6.16
C ARG A 65 -9.57 -11.63 5.31
N LEU A 66 -9.02 -12.44 4.41
CA LEU A 66 -9.83 -13.42 3.69
C LEU A 66 -10.31 -14.50 4.68
N PRO A 67 -11.53 -15.03 4.49
CA PRO A 67 -11.93 -16.21 5.23
C PRO A 67 -10.94 -17.35 4.94
N PRO A 68 -10.72 -18.26 5.91
CA PRO A 68 -9.88 -19.42 5.68
C PRO A 68 -10.38 -20.20 4.45
N PRO A 69 -9.47 -20.81 3.68
CA PRO A 69 -9.88 -21.60 2.53
C PRO A 69 -10.88 -22.68 2.97
N ILE A 70 -12.02 -22.74 2.27
CA ILE A 70 -13.06 -23.73 2.49
C ILE A 70 -12.42 -25.10 2.33
N ARG A 71 -12.49 -25.95 3.36
CA ARG A 71 -11.96 -27.31 3.27
C ARG A 71 -12.92 -28.15 2.44
N ALA A 72 -12.39 -29.15 1.74
CA ALA A 72 -13.23 -30.10 1.01
C ALA A 72 -14.30 -30.78 1.91
N SER A 73 -14.01 -30.88 3.22
CA SER A 73 -14.93 -31.38 4.25
C SER A 73 -16.12 -30.48 4.56
N ASP A 74 -16.05 -29.20 4.19
CA ASP A 74 -17.07 -28.20 4.52
C ASP A 74 -18.14 -28.10 3.41
N TYR A 75 -17.94 -28.82 2.28
CA TYR A 75 -18.98 -28.95 1.26
C TYR A 75 -20.06 -29.90 1.76
N PRO A 76 -21.34 -29.49 1.73
CA PRO A 76 -22.43 -30.41 2.07
C PRO A 76 -22.40 -31.60 1.10
N ALA A 77 -22.45 -32.81 1.64
CA ALA A 77 -22.51 -34.02 0.84
C ALA A 77 -23.71 -33.92 -0.13
N PRO A 78 -23.54 -34.34 -1.40
CA PRO A 78 -24.64 -34.31 -2.36
C PRO A 78 -25.81 -35.13 -1.80
N SER A 79 -26.98 -34.51 -1.74
CA SER A 79 -28.22 -35.15 -1.32
C SER A 79 -28.61 -36.17 -2.39
N ILE A 80 -28.57 -37.46 -2.04
CA ILE A 80 -29.07 -38.56 -2.87
C ILE A 80 -30.56 -38.74 -2.61
#